data_AF-A0A9W8GDL9-F1
#
_entry.id   AF-A0A9W8GDL9-F1
#
_cell.length_a   1.000
_cell.length_b   1.000
_cell.length_c   1.000
_cell.angle_alpha   90.00
_cell.angle_beta   90.00
_cell.angle_gamma   90.00
#
_symmetry.space_group_name_H-M   'P 1'
#
loop_
_entity.id
_entity.type
_entity.pdbx_description
1 polymer ?
#
loop_
_entity_poly.entity_id
_entity_poly.type
_entity_poly.pdbx_seq_one_letter_code
_entity_poly.pdbx_strand_id
1 'polypeptide(L)'
;MPSAALPMQQHLRAPPIIGIYQTARPEKLSGKGSNGSSRARVAGDMNYAAPFEVLKMYGVERDVMDRVDGMHKWFVRHLLRPLCKQIDELDSLIDQHGLGHLSCRRAVLDTAALERAKSATSGGIGIAGISSRVQNASVIPHTLVDLSLKHGELPETKERMALEKYLSIPGCLCRDYVIQRFHTLAQSDTLPDYIFDGGSSTSASAQEQPWNPAIHPTDGQLLFHLFCTFMDHTMPATQGPSLPFTDRYVLQPGCKPNPLLPVQIVQVAHKHPHLGLVVKDSYYDVSAGQTNLFIMLTIFVLEVQRECAGYLNLTNLGGKHVGLLAAVGE
;
A
#
# COMPACT_ATOMS: atom_id res chain seq x y z
N MET A 1 -55.23 -17.39 40.52
CA MET A 1 -54.70 -17.45 39.13
C MET A 1 -53.40 -16.66 39.08
N PRO A 2 -52.23 -17.26 39.33
CA PRO A 2 -50.94 -16.63 39.08
C PRO A 2 -50.44 -16.99 37.68
N SER A 3 -50.03 -16.00 36.89
CA SER A 3 -49.38 -16.18 35.59
C SER A 3 -47.91 -16.50 35.83
N ALA A 4 -47.46 -17.65 35.32
CA ALA A 4 -46.14 -18.20 35.54
C ALA A 4 -45.07 -17.47 34.72
N ALA A 5 -44.01 -17.04 35.40
CA ALA A 5 -42.75 -16.65 34.79
C ALA A 5 -41.91 -17.90 34.46
N LEU A 6 -41.34 -17.94 33.26
CA LEU A 6 -40.24 -18.83 32.85
C LEU A 6 -39.29 -18.05 31.90
N PRO A 7 -38.00 -18.45 31.80
CA PRO A 7 -36.87 -17.53 31.82
C PRO A 7 -36.26 -17.26 30.44
N MET A 8 -35.56 -16.13 30.36
CA MET A 8 -34.55 -15.84 29.34
C MET A 8 -33.45 -16.89 29.36
N GLN A 9 -33.51 -17.87 28.46
CA GLN A 9 -32.36 -18.62 27.97
C GLN A 9 -32.78 -19.40 26.74
N GLN A 10 -32.41 -18.91 25.55
CA GLN A 10 -32.11 -19.65 24.31
C GLN A 10 -32.15 -18.69 23.10
N HIS A 11 -31.12 -17.87 22.97
CA HIS A 11 -30.64 -17.48 21.64
C HIS A 11 -29.34 -18.22 21.41
N LEU A 12 -29.51 -19.49 21.00
CA LEU A 12 -28.47 -20.27 20.36
C LEU A 12 -27.93 -19.43 19.20
N ARG A 13 -26.62 -19.14 19.26
CA ARG A 13 -25.85 -18.54 18.17
C ARG A 13 -26.16 -19.29 16.89
N ALA A 14 -26.87 -18.64 15.96
CA ALA A 14 -26.93 -19.12 14.60
C ALA A 14 -25.50 -19.15 14.04
N PRO A 15 -25.07 -20.23 13.37
CA PRO A 15 -23.80 -20.23 12.67
C PRO A 15 -23.81 -19.14 11.58
N PRO A 16 -22.67 -18.48 11.32
CA PRO A 16 -22.62 -17.41 10.31
C PRO A 16 -23.02 -17.98 8.95
N ILE A 17 -23.88 -17.23 8.24
CA ILE A 17 -24.41 -17.59 6.93
C ILE A 17 -23.24 -17.73 5.94
N ILE A 18 -23.05 -18.97 5.47
CA ILE A 18 -22.07 -19.39 4.48
C ILE A 18 -22.46 -18.78 3.13
N GLY A 19 -22.00 -17.56 2.84
CA GLY A 19 -22.34 -16.85 1.59
C GLY A 19 -21.34 -15.79 1.10
N ILE A 20 -20.16 -15.66 1.72
CA ILE A 20 -19.26 -14.49 1.54
C ILE A 20 -17.99 -14.82 0.72
N TYR A 21 -17.82 -16.06 0.25
CA TYR A 21 -16.61 -16.50 -0.44
C TYR A 21 -16.76 -16.39 -1.97
N GLN A 22 -16.85 -15.16 -2.48
CA GLN A 22 -16.73 -14.96 -3.93
C GLN A 22 -15.25 -15.07 -4.33
N THR A 23 -14.92 -16.08 -5.12
CA THR A 23 -13.57 -16.32 -5.63
C THR A 23 -13.37 -15.54 -6.93
N ALA A 24 -12.30 -14.75 -7.05
CA ALA A 24 -11.83 -14.25 -8.34
C ALA A 24 -10.89 -15.30 -8.95
N ARG A 25 -11.43 -16.48 -9.28
CA ARG A 25 -10.64 -17.57 -9.87
C ARG A 25 -9.90 -17.03 -11.10
N PRO A 26 -8.57 -17.15 -11.22
CA PRO A 26 -7.90 -16.93 -12.48
C PRO A 26 -8.51 -17.90 -13.49
N GLU A 27 -9.08 -17.40 -14.60
CA GLU A 27 -9.77 -18.23 -15.60
C GLU A 27 -8.91 -19.47 -15.95
N LYS A 28 -9.40 -20.68 -15.64
CA LYS A 28 -8.80 -21.90 -16.18
C LYS A 28 -9.23 -22.02 -17.64
N LEU A 29 -8.23 -21.99 -18.52
CA LEU A 29 -8.29 -22.37 -19.94
C LEU A 29 -8.98 -23.73 -20.12
N SER A 30 -10.23 -23.77 -20.58
CA SER A 30 -10.72 -24.92 -21.34
C SER A 30 -10.38 -24.68 -22.81
N GLY A 31 -9.44 -25.45 -23.34
CA GLY A 31 -9.05 -25.35 -24.74
C GLY A 31 -10.17 -25.72 -25.70
N LYS A 32 -10.50 -24.81 -26.62
CA LYS A 32 -10.63 -25.07 -28.06
C LYS A 32 -10.39 -23.75 -28.81
N GLY A 33 -9.46 -23.80 -29.76
CA GLY A 33 -8.70 -22.63 -30.21
C GLY A 33 -9.44 -21.57 -31.01
N SER A 34 -8.82 -20.40 -31.09
CA SER A 34 -8.60 -19.61 -32.30
C SER A 34 -7.82 -18.35 -31.93
N ASN A 35 -7.09 -17.82 -32.92
CA ASN A 35 -6.05 -16.80 -32.81
C ASN A 35 -6.48 -15.48 -32.14
N GLY A 36 -5.56 -14.87 -31.39
CA GLY A 36 -5.47 -13.42 -31.24
C GLY A 36 -5.62 -12.86 -29.82
N SER A 37 -4.62 -12.07 -29.43
CA SER A 37 -4.60 -11.08 -28.36
C SER A 37 -4.26 -11.53 -26.92
N SER A 38 -3.33 -10.77 -26.36
CA SER A 38 -2.60 -10.94 -25.11
C SER A 38 -3.51 -10.98 -23.88
N ARG A 39 -3.58 -12.14 -23.21
CA ARG A 39 -4.16 -12.28 -21.85
C ARG A 39 -3.17 -12.97 -20.92
N ALA A 40 -3.00 -12.38 -19.74
CA ALA A 40 -2.04 -12.72 -18.70
C ALA A 40 -2.21 -14.18 -18.24
N ARG A 41 -1.11 -14.94 -18.27
CA ARG A 41 -1.05 -16.35 -17.85
C ARG A 41 -0.29 -16.42 -16.52
N VAL A 42 -1.01 -16.54 -15.41
CA VAL A 42 -0.38 -16.82 -14.09
C VAL A 42 -0.70 -18.24 -13.60
N ALA A 43 -1.70 -18.93 -14.16
CA ALA A 43 -2.09 -20.26 -13.69
C ALA A 43 -1.67 -21.37 -14.67
N GLY A 44 -0.43 -21.85 -14.54
CA GLY A 44 0.00 -23.15 -15.07
C GLY A 44 0.74 -23.90 -13.95
N ASP A 45 0.22 -25.06 -13.57
CA ASP A 45 0.76 -26.07 -12.62
C ASP A 45 0.79 -25.79 -11.10
N MET A 46 0.30 -24.64 -10.61
CA MET A 46 0.22 -24.40 -9.15
C MET A 46 -1.01 -25.06 -8.50
N ASN A 47 -0.82 -25.60 -7.29
CA ASN A 47 -1.92 -26.04 -6.43
C ASN A 47 -2.81 -24.84 -6.07
N TYR A 48 -4.12 -25.04 -5.94
CA TYR A 48 -5.05 -23.98 -5.59
C TYR A 48 -5.68 -24.29 -4.23
N ALA A 49 -5.62 -23.34 -3.31
CA ALA A 49 -6.34 -23.39 -2.04
C ALA A 49 -7.45 -22.34 -2.03
N ALA A 50 -8.67 -22.80 -1.74
CA ALA A 50 -9.84 -21.91 -1.67
C ALA A 50 -9.81 -21.06 -0.38
N PRO A 51 -10.52 -19.91 -0.34
CA PRO A 51 -10.45 -18.99 0.80
C PRO A 51 -10.70 -19.63 2.17
N PHE A 52 -11.73 -20.47 2.30
CA PHE A 52 -12.01 -21.15 3.56
C PHE A 52 -10.93 -22.18 3.94
N GLU A 53 -10.35 -22.88 2.96
CA GLU A 53 -9.25 -23.81 3.20
C GLU A 53 -8.01 -23.07 3.69
N VAL A 54 -7.71 -21.90 3.11
CA VAL A 54 -6.65 -21.01 3.57
C VAL A 54 -6.87 -20.62 5.03
N LEU A 55 -8.05 -20.10 5.39
CA LEU A 55 -8.31 -19.74 6.79
C LEU A 55 -8.14 -20.93 7.75
N LYS A 56 -8.63 -22.12 7.36
CA LYS A 56 -8.49 -23.34 8.14
C LYS A 56 -7.03 -23.80 8.27
N MET A 57 -6.21 -23.65 7.23
CA MET A 57 -4.78 -24.01 7.25
C MET A 57 -3.99 -23.22 8.29
N TYR A 58 -4.40 -21.98 8.59
CA TYR A 58 -3.79 -21.14 9.61
C TYR A 58 -4.56 -21.15 10.94
N GLY A 59 -5.69 -21.87 11.03
CA GLY A 59 -6.52 -21.97 12.24
C GLY A 59 -7.20 -20.65 12.63
N VAL A 60 -7.48 -19.78 11.66
CA VAL A 60 -8.03 -18.43 11.89
C VAL A 60 -9.48 -18.28 11.43
N GLU A 61 -10.16 -19.38 11.11
CA GLU A 61 -11.51 -19.33 10.52
C GLU A 61 -12.57 -18.71 11.46
N ARG A 62 -12.29 -18.67 12.77
CA ARG A 62 -13.22 -18.16 13.79
C ARG A 62 -12.94 -16.72 14.21
N ASP A 63 -11.70 -16.27 14.11
CA ASP A 63 -11.21 -14.98 14.63
C ASP A 63 -10.67 -14.06 13.52
N VAL A 64 -10.76 -14.46 12.24
CA VAL A 64 -10.26 -13.67 11.11
C VAL A 64 -10.74 -12.22 11.12
N MET A 65 -11.98 -11.97 11.55
CA MET A 65 -12.53 -10.60 11.62
C MET A 65 -11.89 -9.77 12.74
N ASP A 66 -11.54 -10.40 13.87
CA ASP A 66 -10.80 -9.74 14.95
C ASP A 66 -9.38 -9.37 14.47
N ARG A 67 -8.77 -10.23 13.65
CA ARG A 67 -7.46 -9.96 13.00
C ARG A 67 -7.56 -8.86 11.95
N VAL A 68 -8.66 -8.80 11.18
CA VAL A 68 -8.95 -7.70 10.26
C VAL A 68 -9.06 -6.37 11.03
N ASP A 69 -9.75 -6.35 12.17
CA ASP A 69 -9.82 -5.17 13.02
C ASP A 69 -8.46 -4.78 13.62
N GLY A 70 -7.63 -5.76 13.97
CA GLY A 70 -6.23 -5.56 14.33
C GLY A 70 -5.44 -4.89 13.21
N MET A 71 -5.61 -5.36 11.97
CA MET A 71 -4.97 -4.77 10.79
C MET A 71 -5.49 -3.36 10.48
N HIS A 72 -6.80 -3.10 10.63
CA HIS A 72 -7.36 -1.74 10.50
C HIS A 72 -6.67 -0.77 11.47
N LYS A 73 -6.57 -1.15 12.75
CA LYS A 73 -5.89 -0.35 13.78
C LYS A 73 -4.42 -0.16 13.45
N TRP A 74 -3.77 -1.19 12.91
CA TRP A 74 -2.37 -1.12 12.50
C TRP A 74 -2.16 -0.09 11.39
N PHE A 75 -2.97 -0.12 10.33
CA PHE A 75 -2.92 0.85 9.23
C PHE A 75 -3.07 2.28 9.73
N VAL A 76 -4.07 2.52 10.58
CA VAL A 76 -4.33 3.85 11.16
C VAL A 76 -3.14 4.33 11.99
N ARG A 77 -2.64 3.48 12.91
CA ARG A 77 -1.64 3.88 13.91
C ARG A 77 -0.22 3.96 13.35
N HIS A 78 0.15 3.08 12.43
CA HIS A 78 1.51 2.99 11.91
C HIS A 78 1.71 3.71 10.58
N LEU A 79 0.66 3.82 9.76
CA LEU A 79 0.77 4.43 8.43
C LEU A 79 0.03 5.76 8.34
N LEU A 80 -1.30 5.75 8.46
CA LEU A 80 -2.12 6.92 8.12
C LEU A 80 -1.89 8.10 9.05
N ARG A 81 -1.99 7.92 10.38
CA ARG A 81 -1.82 9.03 11.33
C ARG A 81 -0.42 9.61 11.32
N PRO A 82 0.67 8.81 11.37
CA PRO A 82 2.02 9.35 11.24
C PRO A 82 2.22 10.10 9.93
N LEU A 83 1.72 9.56 8.82
CA LEU A 83 1.85 10.19 7.50
C LEU A 83 1.09 11.52 7.41
N CYS A 84 -0.18 11.55 7.82
CA CYS A 84 -0.98 12.79 7.84
C CYS A 84 -0.32 13.85 8.71
N LYS A 85 0.17 13.47 9.89
CA LYS A 85 0.89 14.38 10.79
C LYS A 85 2.15 14.95 10.12
N GLN A 86 2.96 14.11 9.48
CA GLN A 86 4.15 14.53 8.75
C GLN A 86 3.81 15.50 7.61
N ILE A 87 2.76 15.21 6.85
CA ILE A 87 2.29 16.08 5.77
C ILE A 87 1.89 17.46 6.33
N ASP A 88 1.06 17.50 7.38
CA ASP A 88 0.56 18.75 7.96
C ASP A 88 1.68 19.60 8.56
N GLU A 89 2.59 18.97 9.32
CA GLU A 89 3.72 19.65 9.95
C GLU A 89 4.68 20.22 8.91
N LEU A 90 4.97 19.44 7.86
CA LEU A 90 5.87 19.86 6.79
C LEU A 90 5.24 20.94 5.91
N ASP A 91 3.98 20.82 5.53
CA ASP A 91 3.28 21.85 4.75
C ASP A 91 3.20 23.16 5.52
N SER A 92 2.91 23.10 6.83
CA SER A 92 2.92 24.28 7.70
C SER A 92 4.31 24.94 7.75
N LEU A 93 5.37 24.15 7.82
CA LEU A 93 6.74 24.64 7.84
C LEU A 93 7.14 25.24 6.48
N ILE A 94 6.80 24.59 5.37
CA ILE A 94 7.06 25.10 4.01
C ILE A 94 6.32 26.42 3.78
N ASP A 95 5.08 26.53 4.24
CA ASP A 95 4.28 27.75 4.18
C ASP A 95 4.91 28.89 5.00
N GLN A 96 5.42 28.62 6.21
CA GLN A 96 6.13 29.60 7.04
C GLN A 96 7.37 30.19 6.35
N HIS A 97 8.03 29.41 5.50
CA HIS A 97 9.17 29.88 4.70
C HIS A 97 8.76 30.57 3.39
N GLY A 98 7.46 30.79 3.15
CA GLY A 98 6.94 31.40 1.93
C GLY A 98 7.06 30.49 0.69
N LEU A 99 7.21 29.17 0.91
CA LEU A 99 7.39 28.17 -0.14
C LEU A 99 6.14 27.32 -0.37
N GLY A 100 4.95 27.83 -0.02
CA GLY A 100 3.71 27.06 -0.05
C GLY A 100 3.30 26.47 -1.40
N HIS A 101 3.87 26.95 -2.50
CA HIS A 101 3.74 26.34 -3.83
C HIS A 101 4.47 25.00 -3.94
N LEU A 102 5.37 24.67 -3.01
CA LEU A 102 6.13 23.42 -2.92
C LEU A 102 5.56 22.42 -1.89
N SER A 103 4.40 22.72 -1.29
CA SER A 103 3.70 21.82 -0.38
C SER A 103 3.42 20.45 -1.00
N CYS A 104 3.15 19.46 -0.14
CA CYS A 104 2.72 18.12 -0.50
C CYS A 104 1.48 18.13 -1.40
N ARG A 105 0.57 19.10 -1.20
CA ARG A 105 -0.63 19.26 -2.01
C ARG A 105 -0.35 19.87 -3.39
N ARG A 106 0.49 20.92 -3.46
CA ARG A 106 0.60 21.76 -4.67
C ARG A 106 1.72 21.37 -5.63
N ALA A 107 2.73 20.62 -5.17
CA ALA A 107 3.86 20.24 -6.00
C ALA A 107 4.07 18.73 -6.09
N VAL A 108 4.53 18.29 -7.27
CA VAL A 108 4.87 16.90 -7.58
C VAL A 108 6.32 16.85 -8.06
N LEU A 109 7.08 15.87 -7.60
CA LEU A 109 8.48 15.71 -7.97
C LEU A 109 8.61 14.99 -9.30
N ASP A 110 9.25 15.64 -10.27
CA ASP A 110 9.75 14.96 -11.47
C ASP A 110 11.08 14.27 -11.14
N THR A 111 10.98 12.98 -10.80
CA THR A 111 12.14 12.14 -10.46
C THR A 111 13.12 12.00 -11.63
N ALA A 112 12.63 11.95 -12.87
CA ALA A 112 13.49 11.85 -14.06
C ALA A 112 14.25 13.16 -14.33
N ALA A 113 13.63 14.32 -14.08
CA ALA A 113 14.33 15.60 -14.12
C ALA A 113 15.38 15.72 -13.00
N LEU A 114 15.06 15.27 -11.78
CA LEU A 114 16.00 15.29 -10.66
C LEU A 114 17.26 14.45 -10.93
N GLU A 115 17.10 13.22 -11.42
CA GLU A 115 18.24 12.35 -11.72
C GLU A 115 19.10 12.88 -12.87
N ARG A 116 18.49 13.50 -13.90
CA ARG A 116 19.24 14.20 -14.96
C ARG A 116 20.04 15.38 -14.41
N ALA A 117 19.45 16.18 -13.51
CA ALA A 117 20.12 17.33 -12.92
C ALA A 117 21.27 16.94 -11.99
N LYS A 118 21.10 15.89 -11.16
CA LYS A 118 22.18 15.35 -10.32
C LYS A 118 23.35 14.83 -11.17
N SER A 119 23.04 14.08 -12.22
CA SER A 119 24.05 13.52 -13.14
C SER A 119 24.88 14.61 -13.84
N ALA A 120 24.24 15.71 -14.23
CA ALA A 120 24.92 16.86 -14.83
C ALA A 120 25.88 17.58 -13.85
N THR A 121 25.59 17.52 -12.55
CA THR A 121 26.40 18.15 -11.50
C THR A 121 27.60 17.29 -11.10
N SER A 122 27.48 15.96 -11.17
CA SER A 122 28.55 15.01 -10.84
C SER A 122 29.53 14.70 -11.98
N GLY A 123 29.19 15.04 -13.24
CA GLY A 123 29.99 14.71 -14.43
C GLY A 123 31.12 15.67 -14.79
N GLY A 124 31.38 16.72 -14.00
CA GLY A 124 32.38 17.75 -14.29
C GLY A 124 33.76 17.48 -13.69
N ILE A 125 34.57 16.61 -14.30
CA ILE A 125 36.01 16.51 -14.00
C ILE A 125 36.81 17.35 -15.01
N GLY A 126 37.23 18.54 -14.57
CA GLY A 126 38.55 19.13 -14.86
C GLY A 126 38.83 19.75 -16.23
N ILE A 127 38.45 21.02 -16.44
CA ILE A 127 39.35 22.01 -17.08
C ILE A 127 39.25 23.31 -16.28
N ALA A 128 40.35 23.66 -15.62
CA ALA A 128 40.52 24.94 -14.94
C ALA A 128 40.60 26.06 -15.99
N GLY A 129 39.68 27.03 -15.90
CA GLY A 129 39.76 28.29 -16.63
C GLY A 129 38.69 28.47 -17.70
N ILE A 130 37.56 29.05 -17.31
CA ILE A 130 36.96 30.28 -17.87
C ILE A 130 35.75 30.62 -17.00
N SER A 131 35.73 31.87 -16.55
CA SER A 131 34.75 32.44 -15.63
C SER A 131 33.39 32.67 -16.28
N SER A 132 32.38 32.71 -15.41
CA SER A 132 31.09 33.38 -15.53
C SER A 132 30.04 32.72 -16.43
N ARG A 133 28.99 32.19 -15.78
CA ARG A 133 27.62 32.73 -15.82
C ARG A 133 26.62 31.68 -15.34
N VAL A 134 26.39 31.61 -14.03
CA VAL A 134 25.02 31.45 -13.53
C VAL A 134 24.79 32.63 -12.61
N GLN A 135 24.00 33.54 -13.15
CA GLN A 135 23.54 34.76 -12.52
C GLN A 135 22.81 34.41 -11.22
N ASN A 136 22.81 35.34 -10.26
CA ASN A 136 21.86 35.39 -9.16
C ASN A 136 20.43 35.20 -9.71
N ALA A 137 19.96 33.96 -9.73
CA ALA A 137 18.63 33.57 -10.17
C ALA A 137 17.87 33.11 -8.94
N SER A 138 16.99 33.97 -8.44
CA SER A 138 16.01 33.71 -7.35
C SER A 138 16.50 32.79 -6.22
N VAL A 139 16.78 33.36 -5.04
CA VAL A 139 17.07 32.58 -3.81
C VAL A 139 15.95 31.57 -3.53
N ILE A 140 14.73 31.84 -4.00
CA ILE A 140 13.54 31.06 -3.75
C ILE A 140 13.45 29.90 -4.77
N PRO A 141 13.40 28.62 -4.33
CA PRO A 141 13.16 27.48 -5.21
C PRO A 141 11.74 27.54 -5.80
N HIS A 142 11.63 27.25 -7.10
CA HIS A 142 10.34 27.26 -7.82
C HIS A 142 9.79 25.86 -8.06
N THR A 143 10.66 24.84 -8.08
CA THR A 143 10.29 23.44 -8.24
C THR A 143 10.88 22.59 -7.11
N LEU A 144 10.36 21.37 -6.92
CA LEU A 144 10.94 20.41 -5.98
C LEU A 144 12.34 19.95 -6.41
N VAL A 145 12.63 19.96 -7.72
CA VAL A 145 13.97 19.70 -8.24
C VAL A 145 14.93 20.80 -7.78
N ASP A 146 14.55 22.08 -7.92
CA ASP A 146 15.37 23.20 -7.43
C ASP A 146 15.55 23.16 -5.92
N LEU A 147 14.49 22.84 -5.17
CA LEU A 147 14.52 22.69 -3.72
C LEU A 147 15.53 21.61 -3.33
N SER A 148 15.49 20.45 -3.99
CA SER A 148 16.42 19.35 -3.73
C SER A 148 17.87 19.69 -4.09
N LEU A 149 18.11 20.46 -5.15
CA LEU A 149 19.48 20.84 -5.55
C LEU A 149 20.07 21.93 -4.65
N LYS A 150 19.26 22.90 -4.23
CA LYS A 150 19.71 24.03 -3.40
C LYS A 150 19.74 23.72 -1.90
N HIS A 151 18.78 22.93 -1.42
CA HIS A 151 18.53 22.69 0.00
C HIS A 151 18.46 21.20 0.36
N GLY A 152 18.95 20.31 -0.51
CA GLY A 152 18.86 18.85 -0.34
C GLY A 152 19.45 18.29 0.95
N GLU A 153 20.33 19.03 1.64
CA GLU A 153 20.88 18.61 2.92
C GLU A 153 19.96 18.87 4.12
N LEU A 154 19.01 19.80 3.99
CA LEU A 154 18.08 20.13 5.06
C LEU A 154 17.15 18.94 5.35
N PRO A 155 16.90 18.60 6.64
CA PRO A 155 16.02 17.50 7.02
C PRO A 155 14.63 17.60 6.37
N GLU A 156 14.05 18.80 6.35
CA GLU A 156 12.71 19.07 5.84
C GLU A 156 12.65 18.86 4.32
N THR A 157 13.73 19.17 3.61
CA THR A 157 13.83 18.90 2.17
C THR A 157 13.93 17.39 1.91
N LYS A 158 14.74 16.67 2.68
CA LYS A 158 14.84 15.20 2.58
C LYS A 158 13.49 14.53 2.87
N GLU A 159 12.80 14.98 3.91
CA GLU A 159 11.46 14.51 4.27
C GLU A 159 10.45 14.81 3.17
N ARG A 160 10.45 16.03 2.64
CA ARG A 160 9.60 16.41 1.50
C ARG A 160 9.83 15.50 0.30
N MET A 161 11.08 15.18 -0.03
CA MET A 161 11.40 14.28 -1.14
C MET A 161 10.96 12.84 -0.83
N ALA A 162 11.06 12.38 0.42
CA ALA A 162 10.65 11.04 0.82
C ALA A 162 9.12 10.83 0.74
N LEU A 163 8.34 11.85 1.13
CA LEU A 163 6.87 11.80 1.08
C LEU A 163 6.32 11.61 -0.34
N GLU A 164 7.06 12.01 -1.37
CA GLU A 164 6.64 11.83 -2.77
C GLU A 164 6.34 10.38 -3.13
N LYS A 165 7.03 9.42 -2.52
CA LYS A 165 6.78 7.99 -2.76
C LYS A 165 5.43 7.54 -2.22
N TYR A 166 4.99 8.09 -1.08
CA TYR A 166 3.67 7.80 -0.53
C TYR A 166 2.54 8.49 -1.31
N LEU A 167 2.82 9.68 -1.85
CA LEU A 167 1.82 10.52 -2.51
C LEU A 167 1.68 10.27 -4.01
N SER A 168 2.67 9.62 -4.64
CA SER A 168 2.70 9.34 -6.08
C SER A 168 2.23 7.92 -6.36
N ILE A 169 0.94 7.77 -6.65
CA ILE A 169 0.31 6.48 -6.91
C ILE A 169 0.39 6.18 -8.42
N PRO A 170 0.95 5.03 -8.85
CA PRO A 170 1.10 4.72 -10.25
C PRO A 170 -0.21 4.83 -11.03
N GLY A 171 -0.20 5.57 -12.14
CA GLY A 171 -1.36 5.76 -13.01
C GLY A 171 -2.40 6.76 -12.51
N CYS A 172 -2.20 7.40 -11.35
CA CYS A 172 -3.13 8.37 -10.76
C CYS A 172 -2.48 9.76 -10.67
N LEU A 173 -3.20 10.81 -11.11
CA LEU A 173 -2.71 12.21 -11.11
C LEU A 173 -3.53 13.12 -10.18
N CYS A 174 -4.02 12.59 -9.06
CA CYS A 174 -5.01 13.23 -8.20
C CYS A 174 -4.47 13.45 -6.77
N ARG A 175 -3.42 14.27 -6.63
CA ARG A 175 -2.70 14.51 -5.36
C ARG A 175 -3.62 14.96 -4.23
N ASP A 176 -4.46 15.95 -4.48
CA ASP A 176 -5.39 16.51 -3.49
C ASP A 176 -6.36 15.44 -2.95
N TYR A 177 -6.90 14.62 -3.85
CA TYR A 177 -7.77 13.50 -3.50
C TYR A 177 -7.04 12.49 -2.61
N VAL A 178 -5.81 12.10 -2.97
CA VAL A 178 -5.01 11.14 -2.18
C VAL A 178 -4.79 11.65 -0.75
N ILE A 179 -4.36 12.91 -0.61
CA ILE A 179 -4.16 13.52 0.71
C ILE A 179 -5.47 13.57 1.48
N GLN A 180 -6.55 14.06 0.88
CA GLN A 180 -7.87 14.10 1.51
C GLN A 180 -8.32 12.73 2.00
N ARG A 181 -8.17 11.68 1.19
CA ARG A 181 -8.52 10.30 1.58
C ARG A 181 -7.67 9.82 2.75
N PHE A 182 -6.37 10.09 2.77
CA PHE A 182 -5.53 9.74 3.93
C PHE A 182 -6.06 10.39 5.21
N HIS A 183 -6.39 11.69 5.16
CA HIS A 183 -6.97 12.37 6.33
C HIS A 183 -8.32 11.78 6.74
N THR A 184 -9.22 11.50 5.79
CA THR A 184 -10.52 10.87 6.12
C THR A 184 -10.32 9.51 6.79
N LEU A 185 -9.48 8.65 6.22
CA LEU A 185 -9.23 7.32 6.77
C LEU A 185 -8.50 7.35 8.12
N ALA A 186 -7.80 8.44 8.44
CA ALA A 186 -7.07 8.60 9.71
C ALA A 186 -7.94 9.09 10.89
N GLN A 187 -9.19 9.50 10.65
CA GLN A 187 -10.04 10.17 11.65
C GLN A 187 -10.41 9.29 12.85
N SER A 188 -10.59 7.98 12.61
CA SER A 188 -10.95 7.01 13.65
C SER A 188 -9.74 6.14 14.02
N ASP A 189 -9.86 5.38 15.11
CA ASP A 189 -8.91 4.33 15.52
C ASP A 189 -9.03 3.05 14.66
N THR A 190 -10.09 2.97 13.86
CA THR A 190 -10.38 1.94 12.87
C THR A 190 -10.62 2.60 11.50
N LEU A 191 -11.07 1.83 10.50
CA LEU A 191 -11.32 2.30 9.13
C LEU A 191 -12.83 2.31 8.77
N PRO A 192 -13.69 3.10 9.45
CA PRO A 192 -15.14 3.10 9.20
C PRO A 192 -15.50 3.67 7.82
N ASP A 193 -14.73 4.63 7.30
CA ASP A 193 -14.96 5.30 6.02
C ASP A 193 -14.24 4.63 4.84
N TYR A 194 -13.79 3.39 5.02
CA TYR A 194 -13.06 2.63 4.01
C TYR A 194 -13.98 2.00 2.96
N ILE A 195 -13.72 2.36 1.70
CA ILE A 195 -14.47 1.89 0.52
C ILE A 195 -13.49 1.16 -0.41
N PHE A 196 -13.53 -0.17 -0.39
CA PHE A 196 -12.49 -1.00 -1.02
C PHE A 196 -12.39 -0.87 -2.55
N ASP A 197 -13.52 -0.75 -3.24
CA ASP A 197 -13.65 -0.68 -4.70
C ASP A 197 -14.02 0.72 -5.21
N GLY A 198 -13.95 1.72 -4.33
CA GLY A 198 -14.33 3.09 -4.65
C GLY A 198 -13.56 4.12 -3.83
N GLY A 199 -14.09 5.33 -3.83
CA GLY A 199 -13.63 6.44 -3.01
C GLY A 199 -14.81 7.17 -2.40
N SER A 200 -14.53 8.12 -1.51
CA SER A 200 -15.59 8.98 -0.99
C SER A 200 -16.09 9.97 -2.06
N SER A 201 -17.41 10.15 -2.09
CA SER A 201 -18.09 11.20 -2.87
C SER A 201 -18.27 12.49 -2.06
N THR A 202 -17.85 12.50 -0.79
CA THR A 202 -18.32 13.47 0.19
C THR A 202 -17.32 14.61 0.32
N SER A 203 -17.64 15.76 -0.27
CA SER A 203 -16.87 16.99 -0.12
C SER A 203 -17.31 17.78 1.12
N ALA A 204 -16.34 18.35 1.84
CA ALA A 204 -16.56 19.46 2.78
C ALA A 204 -16.35 20.82 2.09
N SER A 205 -16.02 20.83 0.80
CA SER A 205 -15.79 22.04 0.00
C SER A 205 -16.68 22.05 -1.24
N ALA A 206 -17.21 23.21 -1.62
CA ALA A 206 -18.19 23.37 -2.70
C ALA A 206 -17.61 23.19 -4.13
N GLN A 207 -16.36 22.74 -4.27
CA GLN A 207 -15.64 22.62 -5.54
C GLN A 207 -14.91 21.28 -5.71
N GLU A 208 -15.50 20.16 -5.32
CA GLU A 208 -14.92 18.84 -5.58
C GLU A 208 -15.78 17.98 -6.52
N GLN A 209 -15.11 17.42 -7.52
CA GLN A 209 -15.68 16.52 -8.51
C GLN A 209 -15.97 15.15 -7.88
N PRO A 210 -17.03 14.45 -8.30
CA PRO A 210 -17.31 13.11 -7.82
C PRO A 210 -16.13 12.16 -8.11
N TRP A 211 -15.98 11.13 -7.27
CA TRP A 211 -14.97 10.10 -7.49
C TRP A 211 -15.08 9.52 -8.91
N ASN A 212 -13.93 9.31 -9.55
CA ASN A 212 -13.85 8.89 -10.94
C ASN A 212 -12.86 7.72 -11.07
N PRO A 213 -13.33 6.50 -11.39
CA PRO A 213 -12.50 5.30 -11.47
C PRO A 213 -11.42 5.33 -12.56
N ALA A 214 -11.46 6.30 -13.48
CA ALA A 214 -10.45 6.45 -14.53
C ALA A 214 -9.18 7.17 -14.04
N ILE A 215 -9.29 8.01 -13.00
CA ILE A 215 -8.20 8.89 -12.55
C ILE A 215 -7.94 8.83 -11.04
N HIS A 216 -8.92 8.35 -10.25
CA HIS A 216 -8.84 8.25 -8.81
C HIS A 216 -8.64 6.80 -8.39
N PRO A 217 -7.69 6.53 -7.48
CA PRO A 217 -7.53 5.21 -6.90
C PRO A 217 -8.68 4.90 -5.93
N THR A 218 -8.93 3.60 -5.73
CA THR A 218 -9.80 3.11 -4.65
C THR A 218 -9.06 3.15 -3.31
N ASP A 219 -9.77 3.15 -2.17
CA ASP A 219 -9.08 3.09 -0.88
C ASP A 219 -8.28 1.78 -0.74
N GLY A 220 -8.72 0.67 -1.34
CA GLY A 220 -7.95 -0.57 -1.38
C GLY A 220 -6.59 -0.40 -2.07
N GLN A 221 -6.56 0.32 -3.20
CA GLN A 221 -5.31 0.65 -3.89
C GLN A 221 -4.45 1.62 -3.07
N LEU A 222 -5.07 2.63 -2.43
CA LEU A 222 -4.39 3.58 -1.56
C LEU A 222 -3.67 2.86 -0.41
N LEU A 223 -4.38 2.04 0.35
CA LEU A 223 -3.83 1.36 1.52
C LEU A 223 -2.77 0.31 1.12
N PHE A 224 -2.99 -0.42 0.02
CA PHE A 224 -1.98 -1.36 -0.47
C PHE A 224 -0.70 -0.63 -0.91
N HIS A 225 -0.82 0.50 -1.61
CA HIS A 225 0.33 1.36 -1.95
C HIS A 225 1.07 1.87 -0.72
N LEU A 226 0.34 2.33 0.31
CA LEU A 226 0.94 2.76 1.57
C LEU A 226 1.72 1.63 2.25
N PHE A 227 1.13 0.43 2.31
CA PHE A 227 1.79 -0.74 2.88
C PHE A 227 3.08 -1.08 2.14
N CYS A 228 3.03 -1.18 0.81
CA CYS A 228 4.19 -1.46 -0.03
C CYS A 228 5.29 -0.40 0.15
N THR A 229 4.91 0.88 0.09
CA THR A 229 5.85 2.00 0.27
C THR A 229 6.49 1.97 1.66
N PHE A 230 5.71 1.67 2.70
CA PHE A 230 6.24 1.54 4.06
C PHE A 230 7.24 0.38 4.18
N MET A 231 6.91 -0.79 3.61
CA MET A 231 7.80 -1.95 3.62
C MET A 231 9.08 -1.69 2.81
N ASP A 232 8.99 -0.99 1.68
CA ASP A 232 10.15 -0.58 0.87
C ASP A 232 11.12 0.32 1.65
N HIS A 233 10.61 1.19 2.52
CA HIS A 233 11.46 2.02 3.38
C HIS A 233 12.00 1.28 4.60
N THR A 234 11.23 0.34 5.14
CA THR A 234 11.57 -0.35 6.39
C THR A 234 12.57 -1.48 6.15
N MET A 235 12.55 -2.09 4.97
CA MET A 235 13.48 -3.17 4.63
C MET A 235 14.82 -2.60 4.19
N PRO A 236 15.92 -2.85 4.94
CA PRO A 236 17.23 -2.30 4.59
C PRO A 236 17.73 -2.88 3.28
N ALA A 237 18.47 -2.07 2.53
CA ALA A 237 19.20 -2.56 1.37
C ALA A 237 20.29 -3.56 1.84
N THR A 238 20.07 -4.85 1.62
CA THR A 238 21.09 -5.88 1.88
C THR A 238 22.26 -5.74 0.90
N GLN A 239 23.48 -6.11 1.31
CA GLN A 239 24.65 -6.05 0.41
C GLN A 239 24.40 -6.84 -0.89
N GLY A 240 24.46 -6.14 -2.03
CA GLY A 240 24.03 -6.61 -3.35
C GLY A 240 23.00 -5.67 -3.99
N PRO A 241 22.43 -5.99 -5.17
CA PRO A 241 21.28 -5.26 -5.69
C PRO A 241 20.07 -5.58 -4.81
N SER A 242 19.93 -4.83 -3.71
CA SER A 242 18.79 -5.01 -2.83
C SER A 242 17.56 -4.42 -3.47
N LEU A 243 16.78 -5.28 -4.10
CA LEU A 243 15.44 -4.91 -4.54
C LEU A 243 14.58 -4.56 -3.30
N PRO A 244 13.75 -3.49 -3.38
CA PRO A 244 12.74 -3.16 -2.39
C PRO A 244 11.76 -4.32 -2.11
N PHE A 245 10.93 -4.18 -1.08
CA PHE A 245 9.86 -5.12 -0.76
C PHE A 245 8.96 -5.37 -1.97
N THR A 246 8.49 -4.30 -2.61
CA THR A 246 7.54 -4.35 -3.72
C THR A 246 8.09 -5.17 -4.88
N ASP A 247 9.35 -4.96 -5.26
CA ASP A 247 10.00 -5.64 -6.37
C ASP A 247 10.25 -7.14 -6.11
N ARG A 248 10.30 -7.55 -4.84
CA ARG A 248 10.57 -8.94 -4.43
C ARG A 248 9.29 -9.71 -4.16
N TYR A 249 8.42 -9.13 -3.35
CA TYR A 249 7.29 -9.82 -2.75
C TYR A 249 5.95 -9.49 -3.40
N VAL A 250 5.86 -8.47 -4.26
CA VAL A 250 4.62 -8.13 -4.98
C VAL A 250 4.76 -8.51 -6.45
N LEU A 251 4.00 -9.53 -6.85
CA LEU A 251 3.98 -10.02 -8.22
C LEU A 251 3.10 -9.14 -9.10
N GLN A 252 3.73 -8.53 -10.09
CA GLN A 252 3.04 -7.80 -11.14
C GLN A 252 2.30 -8.75 -12.08
N PRO A 253 1.17 -8.32 -12.67
CA PRO A 253 0.42 -9.17 -13.60
C PRO A 253 1.27 -9.64 -14.79
N GLY A 254 1.30 -10.95 -15.01
CA GLY A 254 2.08 -11.59 -16.07
C GLY A 254 3.51 -11.99 -15.68
N CYS A 255 3.98 -11.61 -14.49
CA CYS A 255 5.22 -12.14 -13.93
C CYS A 255 5.01 -13.54 -13.35
N LYS A 256 6.05 -14.38 -13.43
CA LYS A 256 6.06 -15.70 -12.77
C LYS A 256 6.49 -15.56 -11.32
N PRO A 257 5.88 -16.32 -10.39
CA PRO A 257 6.36 -16.39 -9.01
C PRO A 257 7.82 -16.86 -8.93
N ASN A 258 8.54 -16.35 -7.94
CA ASN A 258 9.87 -16.77 -7.59
C ASN A 258 9.79 -17.91 -6.55
N PRO A 259 10.14 -19.16 -6.91
CA PRO A 259 10.00 -20.30 -6.00
C PRO A 259 10.96 -20.25 -4.81
N LEU A 260 11.95 -19.36 -4.82
CA LEU A 260 12.90 -19.19 -3.71
C LEU A 260 12.35 -18.34 -2.57
N LEU A 261 11.23 -17.66 -2.78
CA LEU A 261 10.60 -16.84 -1.75
C LEU A 261 9.57 -17.67 -0.97
N PRO A 262 9.46 -17.47 0.36
CA PRO A 262 8.52 -18.21 1.20
C PRO A 262 7.06 -17.88 0.81
N VAL A 263 6.81 -16.60 0.49
CA VAL A 263 5.50 -16.08 0.13
C VAL A 263 5.65 -14.87 -0.78
N GLN A 264 4.70 -14.69 -1.70
CA GLN A 264 4.55 -13.50 -2.54
C GLN A 264 3.09 -13.10 -2.64
N ILE A 265 2.82 -11.80 -2.70
CA ILE A 265 1.51 -11.21 -2.93
C ILE A 265 1.24 -11.15 -4.42
N VAL A 266 0.08 -11.63 -4.86
CA VAL A 266 -0.36 -11.56 -6.25
C VAL A 266 -1.51 -10.57 -6.36
N GLN A 267 -1.36 -9.59 -7.25
CA GLN A 267 -2.47 -8.74 -7.66
C GLN A 267 -3.15 -9.33 -8.90
N VAL A 268 -4.36 -9.87 -8.73
CA VAL A 268 -5.08 -10.57 -9.82
C VAL A 268 -5.78 -9.59 -10.76
N ALA A 269 -6.24 -8.46 -10.24
CA ALA A 269 -6.88 -7.42 -11.03
C ALA A 269 -6.45 -6.02 -10.58
N HIS A 270 -6.24 -5.12 -11.54
CA HIS A 270 -5.78 -3.76 -11.25
C HIS A 270 -6.91 -2.86 -10.73
N LYS A 271 -8.10 -2.88 -11.35
CA LYS A 271 -9.20 -1.94 -11.05
C LYS A 271 -10.00 -2.29 -9.79
N HIS A 272 -10.12 -3.57 -9.49
CA HIS A 272 -10.68 -4.07 -8.24
C HIS A 272 -9.60 -4.96 -7.64
N PRO A 273 -8.78 -4.44 -6.71
CA PRO A 273 -7.62 -5.17 -6.20
C PRO A 273 -8.10 -6.41 -5.46
N HIS A 274 -8.17 -7.53 -6.18
CA HIS A 274 -8.23 -8.86 -5.60
C HIS A 274 -6.80 -9.33 -5.40
N LEU A 275 -6.43 -9.50 -4.14
CA LEU A 275 -5.13 -9.91 -3.71
C LEU A 275 -5.21 -11.37 -3.25
N GLY A 276 -4.21 -12.15 -3.68
CA GLY A 276 -3.98 -13.51 -3.22
C GLY A 276 -2.51 -13.68 -2.84
N LEU A 277 -2.14 -14.89 -2.44
CA LEU A 277 -0.76 -15.23 -2.12
C LEU A 277 -0.29 -16.41 -2.97
N VAL A 278 0.98 -16.40 -3.32
CA VAL A 278 1.69 -17.61 -3.76
C VAL A 278 2.61 -18.01 -2.62
N VAL A 279 2.40 -19.23 -2.12
CA VAL A 279 3.18 -19.85 -1.06
C VAL A 279 3.75 -21.13 -1.64
N LYS A 280 5.08 -21.16 -1.86
CA LYS A 280 5.78 -22.25 -2.55
C LYS A 280 5.08 -22.53 -3.91
N ASP A 281 4.55 -23.74 -4.10
CA ASP A 281 3.87 -24.16 -5.33
C ASP A 281 2.34 -24.03 -5.26
N SER A 282 1.81 -23.25 -4.31
CA SER A 282 0.37 -23.11 -4.08
C SER A 282 -0.09 -21.67 -4.18
N TYR A 283 -1.17 -21.43 -4.93
CA TYR A 283 -1.92 -20.19 -4.91
C TYR A 283 -2.99 -20.24 -3.81
N TYR A 284 -2.88 -19.35 -2.84
CA TYR A 284 -3.85 -19.15 -1.78
C TYR A 284 -4.79 -18.02 -2.17
N ASP A 285 -6.05 -18.38 -2.44
CA ASP A 285 -7.09 -17.41 -2.70
C ASP A 285 -7.63 -16.85 -1.39
N VAL A 286 -8.08 -15.61 -1.41
CA VAL A 286 -8.70 -14.93 -0.28
C VAL A 286 -10.03 -14.39 -0.75
N SER A 287 -11.07 -14.39 0.11
CA SER A 287 -12.40 -13.88 -0.24
C SER A 287 -12.29 -12.50 -0.88
N ALA A 288 -12.97 -12.27 -2.01
CA ALA A 288 -13.06 -10.94 -2.60
C ALA A 288 -13.86 -9.98 -1.71
N GLY A 289 -13.72 -8.68 -1.95
CA GLY A 289 -14.52 -7.64 -1.30
C GLY A 289 -13.76 -6.82 -0.26
N GLN A 290 -14.51 -6.20 0.66
CA GLN A 290 -14.00 -5.19 1.59
C GLN A 290 -12.86 -5.68 2.49
N THR A 291 -12.86 -6.96 2.87
CA THR A 291 -11.85 -7.50 3.79
C THR A 291 -10.67 -8.15 3.07
N ASN A 292 -10.68 -8.23 1.74
CA ASN A 292 -9.67 -8.98 0.97
C ASN A 292 -8.24 -8.55 1.30
N LEU A 293 -7.96 -7.23 1.26
CA LEU A 293 -6.64 -6.68 1.59
C LEU A 293 -6.17 -7.10 2.98
N PHE A 294 -7.04 -6.93 3.99
CA PHE A 294 -6.67 -7.15 5.39
C PHE A 294 -6.52 -8.63 5.73
N ILE A 295 -7.38 -9.49 5.17
CA ILE A 295 -7.24 -10.95 5.31
C ILE A 295 -5.98 -11.42 4.59
N MET A 296 -5.73 -10.96 3.36
CA MET A 296 -4.52 -11.31 2.61
C MET A 296 -3.26 -10.92 3.39
N LEU A 297 -3.18 -9.69 3.91
CA LEU A 297 -2.05 -9.25 4.73
C LEU A 297 -1.93 -10.03 6.04
N THR A 298 -3.06 -10.42 6.64
CA THR A 298 -3.06 -11.28 7.83
C THR A 298 -2.40 -12.63 7.53
N ILE A 299 -2.83 -13.31 6.45
CA ILE A 299 -2.26 -14.59 6.04
C ILE A 299 -0.80 -14.43 5.62
N PHE A 300 -0.44 -13.34 4.93
CA PHE A 300 0.94 -13.04 4.56
C PHE A 300 1.85 -12.97 5.79
N VAL A 301 1.44 -12.21 6.81
CA VAL A 301 2.21 -12.06 8.05
C VAL A 301 2.31 -13.38 8.82
N LEU A 302 1.23 -14.15 8.90
CA LEU A 302 1.24 -15.48 9.52
C LEU A 302 2.16 -16.45 8.77
N GLU A 303 2.23 -16.36 7.45
CA GLU A 303 3.13 -17.20 6.66
C GLU A 303 4.60 -16.85 6.89
N VAL A 304 4.93 -15.57 6.94
CA VAL A 304 6.27 -15.12 7.33
C VAL A 304 6.60 -15.57 8.76
N GLN A 305 5.63 -15.52 9.68
CA GLN A 305 5.82 -16.03 11.04
C GLN A 305 6.15 -17.52 11.04
N ARG A 306 5.42 -18.32 10.27
CA ARG A 306 5.57 -19.77 10.19
C ARG A 306 6.86 -20.21 9.51
N GLU A 307 7.18 -19.64 8.34
CA GLU A 307 8.28 -20.09 7.49
C GLU A 307 9.60 -19.36 7.77
N CYS A 308 9.53 -18.13 8.30
CA CYS A 308 10.70 -17.27 8.48
C CYS A 308 10.82 -16.70 9.90
N ALA A 309 10.14 -17.31 10.87
CA ALA A 309 10.15 -16.90 12.29
C ALA A 309 9.82 -15.41 12.50
N GLY A 310 9.02 -14.82 11.60
CA GLY A 310 8.60 -13.42 11.68
C GLY A 310 9.54 -12.44 10.98
N TYR A 311 10.56 -12.93 10.27
CA TYR A 311 11.54 -12.10 9.58
C TYR A 311 11.35 -12.14 8.06
N LEU A 312 11.32 -10.96 7.43
CA LEU A 312 11.55 -10.82 6.00
C LEU A 312 12.95 -10.26 5.76
N ASN A 313 13.86 -11.11 5.27
CA ASN A 313 15.29 -10.85 5.23
C ASN A 313 15.82 -10.47 6.63
N LEU A 314 16.30 -9.24 6.82
CA LEU A 314 16.78 -8.73 8.10
C LEU A 314 15.71 -7.97 8.89
N THR A 315 14.49 -7.88 8.37
CA THR A 315 13.41 -7.05 8.94
C THR A 315 12.50 -7.91 9.80
N ASN A 316 12.45 -7.63 11.10
CA ASN A 316 11.52 -8.28 12.02
C ASN A 316 10.13 -7.64 11.91
N LEU A 317 9.13 -8.41 11.47
CA LEU A 317 7.75 -7.94 11.33
C LEU A 317 7.05 -7.69 12.68
N GLY A 318 7.50 -8.32 13.76
CA GLY A 318 7.04 -8.03 15.12
C GLY A 318 7.83 -6.94 15.83
N GLY A 319 8.91 -6.44 15.23
CA GLY A 319 9.72 -5.38 15.81
C GLY A 319 8.89 -4.12 16.06
N LYS A 320 9.24 -3.35 17.10
CA LYS A 320 8.49 -2.14 17.53
C LYS A 320 8.18 -1.15 16.40
N HIS A 321 9.05 -1.07 15.40
CA HIS A 321 8.87 -0.16 14.26
C HIS A 321 7.91 -0.70 13.18
N VAL A 322 7.75 -2.02 13.07
CA VAL A 322 6.85 -2.65 12.08
C VAL A 322 5.52 -3.05 12.73
N GLY A 323 5.54 -3.79 13.84
CA GLY A 323 4.35 -4.09 14.65
C GLY A 323 3.28 -4.95 13.98
N LEU A 324 3.58 -5.62 12.86
CA LEU A 324 2.61 -6.41 12.10
C LEU A 324 2.19 -7.71 12.81
N LEU A 325 3.11 -8.39 13.50
CA LEU A 325 2.75 -9.61 14.26
C LEU A 325 1.73 -9.33 15.37
N ALA A 326 1.90 -8.21 16.08
CA ALA A 326 0.94 -7.77 17.09
C ALA A 326 -0.43 -7.41 16.49
N ALA A 327 -0.47 -6.95 15.23
CA ALA A 327 -1.71 -6.61 14.53
C ALA A 327 -2.52 -7.86 14.16
N VAL A 328 -1.87 -8.96 13.83
CA VAL A 328 -2.54 -10.21 13.45
C VAL A 328 -2.80 -11.13 14.64
N GLY A 329 -2.26 -10.83 15.83
CA GLY A 329 -2.38 -11.62 17.05
C GLY A 329 -1.25 -12.65 17.21
N GLU A 330 -0.75 -12.79 18.44
CA GLU A 330 0.04 -13.96 18.88
C GLU A 330 -0.81 -15.24 18.80
#